data_AF-A0A842RCK8-F1
#
_entry.id   AF-A0A842RCK8-F1
#
_cell.length_a   1.000
_cell.length_b   1.000
_cell.length_c   1.000
_cell.angle_alpha   90.00
_cell.angle_beta   90.00
_cell.angle_gamma   90.00
#
_symmetry.space_group_name_H-M   'P 1'
#
loop_
_entity.id
_entity.type
_entity.pdbx_description
1 polymer ?
#
loop_
_entity_poly.entity_id
_entity_poly.type
_entity_poly.pdbx_seq_one_letter_code
_entity_poly.pdbx_strand_id
1 'polypeptide(L)'
;MSRDSKIDELIDGLTIKRLDETEFSKNRVVYSKRTAFVYGDETKKHDPISIELFLLDILAKKGPVTRGVLVELTNIPRTTLYDVLSKLIRDGKVIKKPFHNNKRGRPKVLFDIKTD
;
A
#
# COMPACT_ATOMS: atom_id res chain seq x y z
N MET A 1 12.67 -22.55 -8.43
CA MET A 1 11.64 -21.49 -8.55
C MET A 1 12.12 -20.32 -7.70
N SER A 2 12.36 -19.14 -8.29
CA SER A 2 12.91 -17.98 -7.57
C SER A 2 11.90 -17.43 -6.56
N ARG A 3 12.38 -16.88 -5.44
CA ARG A 3 11.55 -16.22 -4.41
C ARG A 3 10.69 -15.10 -4.98
N ASP A 4 11.19 -14.43 -6.01
CA ASP A 4 10.56 -13.27 -6.64
C ASP A 4 9.26 -13.66 -7.36
N SER A 5 9.24 -14.83 -8.01
CA SER A 5 8.08 -15.33 -8.76
C SER A 5 6.86 -15.59 -7.87
N LYS A 6 7.09 -15.95 -6.60
CA LYS A 6 6.04 -16.26 -5.63
C LYS A 6 5.42 -15.02 -5.00
N ILE A 7 6.17 -13.92 -4.98
CA ILE A 7 5.72 -12.61 -4.48
C ILE A 7 4.82 -11.95 -5.53
N ASP A 8 5.19 -12.06 -6.81
CA ASP A 8 4.41 -11.50 -7.91
C ASP A 8 3.00 -12.09 -8.02
N GLU A 9 2.86 -13.42 -7.91
CA GLU A 9 1.54 -14.10 -7.91
C GLU A 9 0.62 -13.65 -6.75
N LEU A 10 1.20 -13.36 -5.58
CA LEU A 10 0.48 -12.92 -4.38
C LEU A 10 -0.12 -11.52 -4.53
N ILE A 11 0.53 -10.68 -5.33
CA ILE A 11 0.19 -9.26 -5.49
C ILE A 11 -0.81 -9.05 -6.61
N ASP A 12 -0.73 -9.86 -7.66
CA ASP A 12 -1.73 -9.88 -8.73
C ASP A 12 -3.11 -10.28 -8.21
N GLY A 13 -3.18 -11.20 -7.24
CA GLY A 13 -4.44 -11.59 -6.59
C GLY A 13 -5.11 -10.48 -5.75
N LEU A 14 -4.34 -9.51 -5.28
CA LEU A 14 -4.84 -8.42 -4.42
C LEU A 14 -5.30 -7.18 -5.19
N THR A 15 -5.00 -7.08 -6.49
CA THR A 15 -5.08 -5.79 -7.21
C THR A 15 -6.38 -5.53 -7.99
N ILE A 16 -7.40 -6.40 -7.98
CA ILE A 16 -8.62 -6.12 -8.78
C ILE A 16 -9.90 -6.18 -7.93
N LYS A 17 -10.54 -5.01 -7.73
CA LYS A 17 -11.97 -4.81 -8.01
C LYS A 17 -12.35 -3.32 -7.99
N ARG A 18 -12.94 -2.86 -9.11
CA ARG A 18 -13.59 -1.56 -9.26
C ARG A 18 -14.81 -1.50 -8.33
N LEU A 19 -14.96 -0.37 -7.65
CA LEU A 19 -15.91 -0.09 -6.57
C LEU A 19 -17.18 0.61 -7.09
N ASP A 20 -17.70 0.18 -8.23
CA ASP A 20 -18.96 0.69 -8.79
C ASP A 20 -20.01 -0.42 -8.70
N GLU A 21 -20.42 -0.76 -7.49
CA GLU A 21 -21.71 -1.41 -7.18
C GLU A 21 -21.80 -1.54 -5.66
N THR A 22 -22.65 -0.70 -5.07
CA THR A 22 -23.16 -0.86 -3.72
C THR A 22 -23.92 -2.19 -3.62
N GLU A 23 -23.19 -3.27 -3.35
CA GLU A 23 -23.72 -4.45 -2.70
C GLU A 23 -22.82 -4.81 -1.52
N PHE A 24 -23.44 -4.88 -0.33
CA PHE A 24 -22.84 -5.37 0.89
C PHE A 24 -22.41 -6.84 0.70
N SER A 25 -21.22 -7.02 0.14
CA SER A 25 -20.68 -8.32 -0.26
C SER A 25 -19.45 -8.67 0.61
N LYS A 26 -19.76 -9.40 1.68
CA LYS A 26 -18.94 -10.47 2.30
C LYS A 26 -17.57 -10.26 2.97
N ASN A 27 -16.90 -9.11 2.98
CA ASN A 27 -15.63 -9.00 3.74
C ASN A 27 -15.66 -7.92 4.85
N ARG A 28 -16.12 -8.35 6.04
CA ARG A 28 -16.25 -7.56 7.27
C ARG A 28 -14.89 -7.46 7.99
N VAL A 29 -14.18 -6.35 7.83
CA VAL A 29 -13.03 -6.00 8.69
C VAL A 29 -13.50 -4.99 9.75
N VAL A 30 -13.29 -5.30 11.03
CA VAL A 30 -13.55 -4.39 12.17
C VAL A 30 -12.23 -4.09 12.86
N TYR A 31 -11.95 -2.82 13.14
CA TYR A 31 -10.72 -2.39 13.81
C TYR A 31 -10.95 -2.06 15.29
N SER A 32 -10.09 -2.57 16.17
CA SER A 32 -9.93 -2.11 17.57
C SER A 32 -8.47 -1.80 17.86
N LYS A 33 -8.22 -0.86 18.76
CA LYS A 33 -6.99 -0.05 18.93
C LYS A 33 -5.65 -0.80 19.08
N ARG A 34 -5.61 -2.14 19.19
CA ARG A 34 -4.35 -2.91 19.38
C ARG A 34 -4.28 -4.26 18.66
N THR A 35 -5.31 -4.67 17.93
CA THR A 35 -5.30 -5.99 17.26
C THR A 35 -6.26 -5.96 16.08
N ALA A 36 -5.80 -6.45 14.91
CA ALA A 36 -6.65 -6.72 13.77
C ALA A 36 -6.92 -8.22 13.70
N PHE A 37 -8.19 -8.62 13.58
CA PHE A 37 -8.57 -10.01 13.33
C PHE A 37 -9.02 -10.14 11.88
N VAL A 38 -8.41 -11.08 11.16
CA VAL A 38 -8.80 -11.46 9.79
C VAL A 38 -9.47 -12.83 9.90
N TYR A 39 -10.78 -12.89 9.64
CA TYR A 39 -11.47 -14.15 9.38
C TYR A 39 -11.80 -14.19 7.89
N GLY A 40 -11.35 -15.23 7.17
CA GLY A 40 -11.76 -15.41 5.79
C GLY A 40 -10.93 -16.28 4.84
N ASP A 41 -9.76 -16.79 5.23
CA ASP A 41 -9.10 -17.85 4.42
C ASP A 41 -8.15 -18.69 5.30
N GLU A 42 -8.66 -19.79 5.86
CA GLU A 42 -7.88 -20.66 6.76
C GLU A 42 -6.92 -21.60 6.02
N THR A 43 -6.65 -21.41 4.72
CA THR A 43 -5.93 -22.43 3.94
C THR A 43 -4.50 -22.10 3.51
N LYS A 44 -3.99 -20.87 3.72
CA LYS A 44 -2.55 -20.59 3.56
C LYS A 44 -2.03 -19.66 4.66
N LYS A 45 -1.26 -20.23 5.59
CA LYS A 45 -0.37 -19.47 6.48
C LYS A 45 0.62 -18.70 5.60
N HIS A 46 0.34 -17.43 5.34
CA HIS A 46 1.35 -16.52 4.83
C HIS A 46 2.18 -16.03 6.00
N ASP A 47 3.51 -16.06 5.85
CA ASP A 47 4.40 -15.46 6.83
C ASP A 47 4.07 -13.96 6.95
N PRO A 48 4.02 -13.41 8.18
CA PRO A 48 3.70 -12.00 8.37
C PRO A 48 4.78 -11.13 7.73
N ILE A 49 4.40 -10.33 6.74
CA ILE A 49 5.29 -9.34 6.11
C ILE A 49 5.13 -8.00 6.82
N SER A 50 6.24 -7.30 7.07
CA SER A 50 6.20 -5.94 7.62
C SER A 50 5.54 -4.95 6.64
N ILE A 51 4.83 -3.96 7.18
CA ILE A 51 4.18 -2.91 6.37
C ILE A 51 5.22 -2.14 5.54
N GLU A 52 6.44 -1.98 6.06
CA GLU A 52 7.56 -1.38 5.34
C GLU A 52 7.88 -2.12 4.04
N LEU A 53 8.09 -3.44 4.11
CA LEU A 53 8.43 -4.25 2.95
C LEU A 53 7.28 -4.27 1.94
N PHE A 54 6.04 -4.37 2.42
CA PHE A 54 4.85 -4.33 1.59
C PHE A 54 4.73 -3.01 0.82
N LEU A 55 4.97 -1.87 1.48
CA LEU A 55 4.93 -0.56 0.81
C LEU A 55 6.07 -0.35 -0.17
N LEU A 56 7.28 -0.86 0.12
CA LEU A 56 8.40 -0.78 -0.80
C LEU A 56 8.12 -1.54 -2.10
N ASP A 57 7.52 -2.72 -2.00
CA ASP A 57 7.17 -3.51 -3.18
C ASP A 57 6.08 -2.83 -4.02
N ILE A 58 5.04 -2.26 -3.38
CA ILE A 58 4.02 -1.47 -4.09
C ILE A 58 4.65 -0.27 -4.80
N LEU A 59 5.55 0.46 -4.13
CA LEU A 59 6.22 1.60 -4.73
C LEU A 59 7.16 1.18 -5.86
N ALA A 60 7.83 0.03 -5.77
CA ALA A 60 8.64 -0.50 -6.85
C ALA A 60 7.81 -0.83 -8.10
N LYS A 61 6.61 -1.37 -7.91
CA LYS A 61 5.73 -1.83 -9.01
C LYS A 61 4.86 -0.73 -9.62
N LYS A 62 4.37 0.18 -8.78
CA LYS A 62 3.34 1.16 -9.15
C LYS A 62 3.78 2.61 -8.95
N GLY A 63 4.92 2.86 -8.30
CA GLY A 63 5.47 4.19 -8.12
C GLY A 63 5.82 4.86 -9.46
N PRO A 64 5.82 6.20 -9.53
CA PRO A 64 5.53 7.16 -8.46
C PRO A 64 4.02 7.38 -8.22
N VAL A 65 3.57 7.30 -6.96
CA VAL A 65 2.13 7.42 -6.58
C VAL A 65 1.89 8.36 -5.39
N THR A 66 0.66 8.88 -5.27
CA THR A 66 0.28 9.69 -4.10
C THR A 66 -0.06 8.83 -2.89
N ARG A 67 0.02 9.41 -1.69
CA ARG A 67 -0.50 8.76 -0.47
C ARG A 67 -1.98 8.37 -0.58
N GLY A 68 -2.79 9.14 -1.32
CA GLY A 68 -4.21 8.80 -1.56
C GLY A 68 -4.35 7.48 -2.31
N VAL A 69 -3.58 7.32 -3.40
CA VAL A 69 -3.53 6.08 -4.16
C VAL A 69 -3.02 4.92 -3.31
N LEU A 70 -2.03 5.16 -2.43
CA LEU A 70 -1.58 4.12 -1.49
C LEU A 70 -2.69 3.67 -0.53
N VAL A 71 -3.56 4.57 -0.06
CA VAL A 71 -4.74 4.18 0.75
C VAL A 71 -5.67 3.30 -0.06
N GLU A 72 -5.99 3.69 -1.29
CA GLU A 72 -6.89 2.94 -2.17
C GLU A 72 -6.33 1.55 -2.50
N LEU A 73 -5.01 1.44 -2.70
CA LEU A 73 -4.34 0.18 -3.02
C LEU A 73 -4.16 -0.76 -1.82
N THR A 74 -4.05 -0.23 -0.61
CA THR A 74 -3.64 -1.02 0.57
C THR A 74 -4.72 -1.11 1.66
N ASN A 75 -5.75 -0.27 1.61
CA ASN A 75 -6.69 -0.01 2.70
C ASN A 75 -6.01 0.39 4.04
N ILE A 76 -4.73 0.77 4.03
CA ILE A 76 -4.04 1.24 5.23
C ILE A 76 -4.46 2.68 5.52
N PRO A 77 -4.77 3.02 6.79
CA PRO A 77 -5.12 4.39 7.17
C PRO A 77 -4.04 5.40 6.79
N ARG A 78 -4.49 6.61 6.39
CA ARG A 78 -3.61 7.71 5.96
C ARG A 78 -2.54 8.09 6.99
N THR A 79 -2.86 7.99 8.29
CA THR A 79 -1.94 8.29 9.39
C THR A 79 -0.87 7.22 9.51
N THR A 80 -1.24 5.94 9.46
CA THR A 80 -0.30 4.82 9.45
C THR A 80 0.63 4.89 8.24
N LEU A 81 0.10 5.17 7.05
CA LEU A 81 0.93 5.39 5.86
C LEU A 81 1.90 6.56 6.04
N TYR A 82 1.49 7.64 6.72
CA TYR A 82 2.36 8.76 7.00
C TYR A 82 3.57 8.36 7.86
N ASP A 83 3.32 7.63 8.95
CA ASP A 83 4.39 7.21 9.87
C ASP A 83 5.40 6.30 9.18
N VAL A 84 4.89 5.30 8.43
CA VAL A 84 5.73 4.34 7.72
C VAL A 84 6.50 4.99 6.55
N LEU A 85 5.84 5.81 5.72
CA LEU A 85 6.53 6.52 4.63
C LEU A 85 7.57 7.50 5.18
N SER A 86 7.29 8.18 6.29
CA SER A 86 8.27 9.07 6.93
C SER A 86 9.51 8.32 7.41
N LYS A 87 9.32 7.12 7.99
CA LYS A 87 10.42 6.22 8.35
C LYS A 87 11.21 5.79 7.11
N LEU A 88 10.54 5.31 6.07
CA LEU A 88 11.21 4.86 4.83
C LEU A 88 11.98 5.98 4.11
N ILE A 89 11.48 7.22 4.17
CA ILE A 89 12.18 8.39 3.63
C ILE A 89 13.43 8.69 4.45
N ARG A 90 13.32 8.67 5.79
CA ARG A 90 14.47 8.86 6.68
C ARG A 90 15.53 7.79 6.47
N ASP A 91 15.12 6.56 6.22
CA ASP A 91 15.99 5.42 5.94
C ASP A 91 16.53 5.45 4.49
N GLY A 92 16.18 6.47 3.70
CA GLY A 92 16.67 6.65 2.33
C GLY A 92 16.09 5.67 1.31
N LYS A 93 15.04 4.92 1.63
CA LYS A 93 14.46 3.91 0.71
C LYS A 93 13.38 4.47 -0.21
N VAL A 94 12.75 5.56 0.20
CA VAL A 94 11.66 6.21 -0.52
C VAL A 94 11.98 7.69 -0.68
N ILE A 95 11.66 8.25 -1.84
CA ILE A 95 11.73 9.69 -2.09
C ILE A 95 10.33 10.28 -2.20
N LYS A 96 10.19 11.54 -1.80
CA LYS A 96 8.98 12.33 -2.03
C LYS A 96 9.29 13.46 -3.00
N LYS A 97 8.48 13.61 -4.05
CA LYS A 97 8.61 14.68 -5.05
C LYS A 97 7.30 15.46 -5.17
N PRO A 98 7.33 16.80 -5.08
CA PRO A 98 6.15 17.61 -5.37
C PRO A 98 5.83 17.56 -6.87
N PHE A 99 4.59 17.25 -7.21
CA PHE A 99 4.06 17.29 -8.56
C PHE A 99 3.25 18.58 -8.75
N HIS A 100 3.79 19.47 -9.58
CA HIS A 100 3.18 20.75 -9.93
C HIS A 100 2.38 20.59 -11.23
N ASN A 101 1.08 20.87 -11.19
CA ASN A 101 0.20 20.77 -12.37
C ASN A 101 -0.27 22.15 -12.88
N ASN A 102 0.49 23.22 -12.61
CA ASN A 102 0.15 24.61 -12.92
C ASN A 102 -1.23 25.09 -12.42
N LYS A 103 -1.87 24.35 -11.50
CA LYS A 103 -3.10 24.78 -10.82
C LYS A 103 -2.77 25.45 -9.49
N ARG A 104 -3.59 26.44 -9.09
CA ARG A 104 -3.48 27.08 -7.77
C ARG A 104 -3.78 26.07 -6.66
N GLY A 105 -3.00 26.12 -5.58
CA GLY A 105 -3.17 25.27 -4.40
C GLY A 105 -1.90 24.50 -4.03
N ARG A 106 -2.00 23.66 -2.99
CA ARG A 106 -0.88 22.82 -2.54
C ARG A 106 -0.58 21.76 -3.60
N PRO A 107 0.67 21.62 -4.08
CA PRO A 107 1.03 20.59 -5.04
C PRO A 107 0.80 19.19 -4.45
N LYS A 108 0.48 18.24 -5.33
CA LYS A 108 0.38 16.83 -4.92
C LYS A 108 1.78 16.32 -4.61
N VAL A 109 1.89 15.37 -3.69
CA VAL A 109 3.16 14.73 -3.36
C VAL A 109 3.12 13.30 -3.88
N LEU A 110 4.09 12.97 -4.72
CA LEU A 110 4.33 11.62 -5.20
C LEU A 110 5.44 10.99 -4.35
N PHE A 111 5.24 9.72 -4.04
CA PHE A 111 6.20 8.86 -3.36
C PHE A 111 6.68 7.83 -4.36
N ASP A 112 7.98 7.56 -4.35
CA ASP A 112 8.64 6.64 -5.27
C ASP A 112 9.78 5.93 -4.57
N ILE A 113 10.23 4.80 -5.10
CA ILE A 113 11.42 4.12 -4.58
C ILE A 113 12.64 4.99 -4.87
N LYS A 114 13.59 5.04 -3.93
CA LYS A 114 14.88 5.66 -4.21
C LYS A 114 15.71 4.65 -5.00
N THR A 115 15.86 4.88 -6.30
CA THR A 115 16.87 4.21 -7.11
C THR A 115 18.18 4.97 -6.94
N ASP A 116 19.23 4.28 -6.47
CA ASP A 116 20.59 4.82 -6.41
C ASP A 116 21.25 4.81 -7.80
#